data_AF-A0A6I8MBB6-F1
#
_entry.id   AF-A0A6I8MBB6-F1
#
_cell.length_a   1.000
_cell.length_b   1.000
_cell.length_c   1.000
_cell.angle_alpha   90.00
_cell.angle_beta   90.00
_cell.angle_gamma   90.00
#
_symmetry.space_group_name_H-M   'P 1'
#
loop_
_entity.id
_entity.type
_entity.pdbx_description
1 polymer ?
#
loop_
_entity_poly.entity_id
_entity_poly.type
_entity_poly.pdbx_seq_one_letter_code
_entity_poly.pdbx_strand_id
1 'polypeptide(L)'
;MIRKILLGILLIIMFKIASCVYIKPYQWKLAYVNRYNKELNIMMNVRNIKITRHYDTGGNTGYDIEWIRTKKFENDIVKPEEYDTWYENEIPLNIHLLGENNYVGEKLIYDKSKGNHFEKIEEYIEKHKEEIFKGMLGETWENGINIRFYTLILHKLDDNKYVWYNDIHEIKDNILREVKNENFDSDLFYKERDLKEKEFFKTKIKYEDIDWGKYIEYMEDYPVLVMEIEYKVLHSEEENEMYKEDYHIYSSDFNILSSSSKLSEIGIRRINTRQKIYKDVEKFYNKVTFTFVIRDLSDPE
;
A
#
# COMPACT_ATOMS: atom_id res chain seq x y z
N MET A 1 1.60 -56.48 19.33
CA MET A 1 2.08 -56.18 17.96
C MET A 1 1.30 -55.02 17.35
N ILE A 2 -0.03 -55.10 17.27
CA ILE A 2 -0.94 -54.04 16.76
C ILE A 2 -0.72 -52.67 17.42
N ARG A 3 -0.59 -52.58 18.75
CA ARG A 3 -0.31 -51.32 19.46
C ARG A 3 1.02 -50.65 19.06
N LYS A 4 2.06 -51.43 18.75
CA LYS A 4 3.36 -50.89 18.30
C LYS A 4 3.28 -50.38 16.85
N ILE A 5 2.49 -51.05 16.01
CA ILE A 5 2.22 -50.64 14.62
C ILE A 5 1.40 -49.33 14.60
N LEU A 6 0.34 -49.25 15.42
CA LEU A 6 -0.48 -48.05 15.58
C LEU A 6 0.32 -46.84 16.08
N LEU A 7 1.20 -47.04 17.06
CA LEU A 7 2.10 -45.98 17.54
C LEU A 7 3.07 -45.50 16.45
N GLY A 8 3.60 -46.42 15.63
CA GLY A 8 4.46 -46.07 14.49
C GLY A 8 3.74 -45.25 13.42
N ILE A 9 2.49 -45.61 13.08
CA ILE A 9 1.66 -44.85 12.13
C ILE A 9 1.36 -43.45 12.68
N LEU A 10 1.00 -43.35 13.97
CA LEU A 10 0.72 -42.06 14.60
C LEU A 10 1.93 -41.13 14.56
N LEU A 11 3.14 -41.65 14.83
CA LEU A 11 4.39 -40.87 14.74
C LEU A 11 4.68 -40.40 13.32
N ILE A 12 4.43 -41.22 12.29
CA ILE A 12 4.59 -40.82 10.88
C ILE A 12 3.60 -39.69 10.52
N ILE A 13 2.35 -39.80 10.95
CA ILE A 13 1.33 -38.76 10.71
C ILE A 13 1.73 -37.46 11.43
N MET A 14 2.11 -37.53 12.71
CA MET A 14 2.56 -36.36 13.45
C MET A 14 3.82 -35.73 12.84
N PHE A 15 4.77 -36.54 12.35
CA PHE A 15 5.94 -36.02 11.65
C PHE A 15 5.59 -35.34 10.33
N LYS A 16 4.66 -35.91 9.54
CA LYS A 16 4.17 -35.27 8.31
C LYS A 16 3.47 -33.96 8.61
N ILE A 17 2.62 -33.91 9.64
CA ILE A 17 1.96 -32.67 10.07
C ILE A 17 3.00 -31.65 10.54
N ALA A 18 3.93 -32.04 11.41
CA ALA A 18 4.98 -31.16 11.91
C ALA A 18 5.88 -30.62 10.79
N SER A 19 6.23 -31.47 9.82
CA SER A 19 7.02 -31.09 8.66
C SER A 19 6.29 -30.07 7.79
N CYS A 20 5.01 -30.30 7.50
CA CYS A 20 4.20 -29.40 6.69
C CYS A 20 3.88 -28.07 7.38
N VAL A 21 3.60 -28.09 8.68
CA VAL A 21 3.13 -26.93 9.44
C VAL A 21 4.28 -26.06 9.98
N TYR A 22 5.44 -26.64 10.29
CA TYR A 22 6.53 -25.91 10.94
C TYR A 22 7.85 -25.94 10.16
N ILE A 23 8.29 -27.10 9.67
CA ILE A 23 9.63 -27.23 9.06
C ILE A 23 9.70 -26.53 7.70
N LYS A 24 8.75 -26.80 6.80
CA LYS A 24 8.76 -26.20 5.46
C LYS A 24 8.61 -24.67 5.49
N PRO A 25 7.65 -24.06 6.22
CA PRO A 25 7.60 -22.59 6.35
C PRO A 25 8.90 -21.97 6.85
N TYR A 26 9.56 -22.61 7.84
CA TYR A 26 10.84 -22.12 8.35
C TYR A 26 11.97 -22.20 7.32
N GLN A 27 12.03 -23.28 6.52
CA GLN A 27 12.99 -23.40 5.42
C GLN A 27 12.78 -22.32 4.35
N TRP A 28 11.53 -22.07 3.97
CA TRP A 28 11.17 -20.98 3.05
C TRP A 28 11.61 -19.62 3.60
N LYS A 29 11.41 -19.41 4.90
CA LYS A 29 11.77 -18.17 5.59
C LYS A 29 13.27 -17.92 5.60
N LEU A 30 14.07 -18.97 5.83
CA LEU A 30 15.52 -18.89 5.72
C LEU A 30 15.99 -18.69 4.27
N ALA A 31 15.38 -19.36 3.31
CA ALA A 31 15.69 -19.18 1.89
C ALA A 31 15.44 -17.72 1.46
N TYR A 32 14.31 -17.16 1.88
CA TYR A 32 13.92 -15.77 1.65
C TYR A 32 14.96 -14.78 2.18
N VAL A 33 15.30 -14.86 3.47
CA VAL A 33 16.30 -13.98 4.09
C VAL A 33 17.68 -14.14 3.46
N ASN A 34 18.06 -15.37 3.12
CA ASN A 34 19.33 -15.63 2.43
C ASN A 34 19.35 -15.02 1.03
N ARG A 35 18.21 -14.99 0.34
CA ARG A 35 18.08 -14.38 -0.98
C ARG A 35 18.31 -12.87 -0.90
N TYR A 36 17.61 -12.17 -0.01
CA TYR A 36 17.84 -10.73 0.24
C TYR A 36 19.30 -10.42 0.58
N ASN A 37 19.87 -11.22 1.47
CA ASN A 37 21.23 -11.05 1.94
C ASN A 37 22.30 -11.30 0.85
N LYS A 38 21.98 -12.09 -0.19
CA LYS A 38 22.91 -12.45 -1.28
C LYS A 38 22.67 -11.66 -2.57
N GLU A 39 21.42 -11.44 -2.93
CA GLU A 39 21.00 -10.82 -4.20
C GLU A 39 20.79 -9.31 -4.07
N LEU A 40 20.34 -8.85 -2.90
CA LEU A 40 20.03 -7.43 -2.65
C LEU A 40 20.96 -6.77 -1.63
N ASN A 41 21.89 -7.52 -1.01
CA ASN A 41 22.75 -7.05 0.09
C ASN A 41 22.00 -6.45 1.31
N ILE A 42 20.71 -6.76 1.46
CA ILE A 42 19.89 -6.31 2.59
C ILE A 42 19.83 -7.43 3.64
N MET A 43 20.27 -7.13 4.86
CA MET A 43 20.20 -8.05 5.99
C MET A 43 18.84 -7.88 6.68
N MET A 44 17.92 -8.79 6.35
CA MET A 44 16.58 -8.84 6.93
C MET A 44 16.59 -9.59 8.27
N ASN A 45 15.85 -9.07 9.26
CA ASN A 45 15.62 -9.80 10.50
C ASN A 45 14.60 -10.92 10.26
N VAL A 46 15.05 -12.17 10.41
CA VAL A 46 14.22 -13.36 10.30
C VAL A 46 12.95 -13.23 11.17
N ARG A 47 12.99 -12.59 12.35
CA ARG A 47 11.81 -12.46 13.20
C ARG A 47 10.70 -11.59 12.59
N ASN A 48 11.02 -10.71 11.65
CA ASN A 48 10.08 -9.80 11.02
C ASN A 48 9.40 -10.40 9.79
N ILE A 49 9.64 -11.68 9.47
CA ILE A 49 9.03 -12.36 8.33
C ILE A 49 8.14 -13.47 8.86
N LYS A 50 6.86 -13.49 8.50
CA LYS A 50 5.94 -14.59 8.76
C LYS A 50 5.71 -15.32 7.45
N ILE A 51 5.78 -16.66 7.52
CA ILE A 51 5.44 -17.52 6.40
C ILE A 51 4.30 -18.42 6.84
N THR A 52 3.17 -18.29 6.16
CA THR A 52 1.93 -18.99 6.43
C THR A 52 1.61 -19.87 5.24
N ARG A 53 1.16 -21.10 5.49
CA ARG A 53 0.73 -21.98 4.41
C ARG A 53 -0.70 -21.60 4.04
N HIS A 54 -0.97 -21.37 2.77
CA HIS A 54 -2.33 -21.21 2.27
C HIS A 54 -2.74 -22.38 1.37
N TYR A 55 -4.05 -22.50 1.21
CA TYR A 55 -4.71 -23.34 0.23
C TYR A 55 -5.62 -22.42 -0.57
N ASP A 56 -5.40 -22.30 -1.87
CA ASP A 56 -6.31 -21.54 -2.72
C ASP A 56 -7.60 -22.33 -2.97
N THR A 57 -8.59 -21.67 -3.57
CA THR A 57 -9.88 -22.29 -3.94
C THR A 57 -9.74 -23.40 -5.00
N GLY A 58 -8.60 -23.47 -5.71
CA GLY A 58 -8.26 -24.51 -6.66
C GLY A 58 -7.56 -25.73 -6.04
N GLY A 59 -7.25 -25.71 -4.74
CA GLY A 59 -6.53 -26.77 -4.04
C GLY A 59 -5.01 -26.73 -4.23
N ASN A 60 -4.46 -25.67 -4.83
CA ASN A 60 -3.02 -25.46 -4.86
C ASN A 60 -2.52 -25.09 -3.47
N THR A 61 -1.29 -25.50 -3.18
CA THR A 61 -0.66 -25.24 -1.88
C THR A 61 0.52 -24.31 -2.06
N GLY A 62 0.47 -23.15 -1.40
CA GLY A 62 1.52 -22.13 -1.44
C GLY A 62 1.96 -21.67 -0.05
N TYR A 63 2.80 -20.64 -0.06
CA TYR A 63 3.27 -19.96 1.14
C TYR A 63 3.03 -18.46 1.00
N ASP A 64 2.23 -17.91 1.90
CA ASP A 64 2.11 -16.47 2.09
C ASP A 64 3.34 -15.96 2.82
N ILE A 65 3.92 -14.88 2.33
CA ILE A 65 5.00 -14.17 3.01
C ILE A 65 4.47 -12.83 3.48
N GLU A 66 4.43 -12.65 4.79
CA GLU A 66 3.99 -11.43 5.46
C GLU A 66 5.18 -10.78 6.17
N TRP A 67 5.29 -9.46 6.12
CA TRP A 67 6.21 -8.74 6.99
C TRP A 67 5.53 -8.42 8.32
N ILE A 68 6.03 -9.02 9.40
CA ILE A 68 5.61 -8.68 10.75
C ILE A 68 6.15 -7.28 11.07
N ARG A 69 5.25 -6.31 11.01
CA ARG A 69 5.51 -4.95 11.48
C ARG A 69 5.79 -4.99 12.99
N THR A 70 6.95 -4.49 13.38
CA THR A 70 7.36 -4.43 14.79
C THR A 70 6.90 -3.14 15.48
N LYS A 71 6.45 -2.15 14.71
CA LYS A 71 5.98 -0.85 15.19
C LYS A 71 4.62 -0.54 14.57
N LYS A 72 3.67 -0.06 15.38
CA LYS A 72 2.41 0.50 14.91
C LYS A 72 2.69 1.93 14.43
N PHE A 73 2.06 2.35 13.33
CA PHE A 73 2.09 3.76 12.92
C PHE A 73 1.65 4.65 14.06
N GLU A 74 2.40 5.72 14.26
CA GLU A 74 2.07 6.74 15.26
C GLU A 74 0.82 7.54 14.86
N ASN A 75 0.48 7.54 13.56
CA ASN A 75 -0.68 8.25 13.05
C ASN A 75 -1.71 7.31 12.38
N ASP A 76 -2.97 7.45 12.78
CA ASP A 76 -4.13 6.74 12.22
C ASP A 76 -4.73 7.42 10.97
N ILE A 77 -4.23 8.60 10.57
CA ILE A 77 -4.62 9.39 9.38
C ILE A 77 -3.89 8.91 8.13
N VAL A 78 -2.62 8.52 8.21
CA VAL A 78 -1.86 8.03 7.04
C VAL A 78 -1.69 6.52 7.11
N LYS A 79 -2.29 5.82 6.14
CA LYS A 79 -2.12 4.37 5.94
C LYS A 79 -1.14 4.12 4.81
N PRO A 80 0.09 3.67 5.07
CA PRO A 80 0.92 3.16 3.98
C PRO A 80 0.26 1.92 3.38
N GLU A 81 0.49 1.71 2.08
CA GLU A 81 0.02 0.53 1.38
C GLU A 81 0.48 -0.73 2.13
N GLU A 82 -0.49 -1.55 2.56
CA GLU A 82 -0.22 -2.84 3.19
C GLU A 82 -0.10 -3.85 2.06
N TYR A 83 1.13 -4.14 1.59
CA TYR A 83 1.34 -5.30 0.73
C TYR A 83 1.17 -6.56 1.58
N ASP A 84 -0.07 -7.03 1.68
CA ASP A 84 -0.42 -8.27 2.35
C ASP A 84 -0.57 -9.40 1.35
N THR A 85 0.12 -10.50 1.68
CA THR A 85 0.03 -11.83 1.06
C THR A 85 0.32 -11.89 -0.45
N TRP A 86 1.56 -12.26 -0.76
CA TRP A 86 1.94 -12.66 -2.11
C TRP A 86 1.61 -14.13 -2.34
N TYR A 87 0.82 -14.41 -3.38
CA TYR A 87 0.45 -15.75 -3.79
C TYR A 87 1.46 -16.28 -4.82
N GLU A 88 1.82 -17.56 -4.67
CA GLU A 88 2.59 -18.41 -5.61
C GLU A 88 4.13 -18.52 -5.45
N ASN A 89 4.69 -19.46 -6.24
CA ASN A 89 5.99 -20.14 -6.12
C ASN A 89 7.23 -19.26 -6.27
N GLU A 90 7.07 -17.94 -6.33
CA GLU A 90 8.15 -16.97 -6.48
C GLU A 90 8.29 -16.16 -5.19
N ILE A 91 9.53 -16.05 -4.71
CA ILE A 91 9.85 -15.20 -3.57
C ILE A 91 9.80 -13.74 -4.04
N PRO A 92 8.82 -12.92 -3.60
CA PRO A 92 8.75 -11.50 -3.98
C PRO A 92 9.93 -10.77 -3.35
N LEU A 93 10.70 -10.04 -4.16
CA LEU A 93 11.91 -9.32 -3.76
C LEU A 93 11.68 -7.82 -3.51
N ASN A 94 10.50 -7.43 -3.04
CA ASN A 94 10.14 -6.01 -2.84
C ASN A 94 9.61 -5.70 -1.43
N ILE A 95 9.64 -6.66 -0.49
CA ILE A 95 9.21 -6.43 0.90
C ILE A 95 10.03 -5.33 1.58
N HIS A 96 11.29 -5.11 1.17
CA HIS A 96 12.06 -4.00 1.72
C HIS A 96 11.43 -2.64 1.41
N LEU A 97 10.68 -2.48 0.32
CA LEU A 97 9.98 -1.24 -0.03
C LEU A 97 8.86 -0.86 0.96
N LEU A 98 8.49 -1.78 1.87
CA LEU A 98 7.67 -1.39 3.04
C LEU A 98 8.39 -0.35 3.90
N GLY A 99 9.72 -0.39 3.98
CA GLY A 99 10.49 0.57 4.74
C GLY A 99 10.42 1.98 4.15
N GLU A 100 10.40 2.08 2.82
CA GLU A 100 10.16 3.32 2.10
C GLU A 100 8.78 3.91 2.43
N ASN A 101 7.73 3.12 2.25
CA ASN A 101 6.35 3.53 2.57
C ASN A 101 6.19 3.97 4.04
N ASN A 102 6.80 3.22 4.96
CA ASN A 102 6.78 3.57 6.38
C ASN A 102 7.52 4.88 6.65
N TYR A 103 8.68 5.08 6.02
CA TYR A 103 9.44 6.32 6.16
C TYR A 103 8.66 7.52 5.65
N VAL A 104 7.95 7.37 4.52
CA VAL A 104 7.09 8.44 4.01
C VAL A 104 6.03 8.83 5.04
N GLY A 105 5.24 7.84 5.50
CA GLY A 105 4.11 8.07 6.39
C GLY A 105 4.49 8.50 7.81
N GLU A 106 5.65 8.07 8.34
CA GLU A 106 6.05 8.40 9.73
C GLU A 106 7.04 9.57 9.83
N LYS A 107 7.81 9.86 8.77
CA LYS A 107 8.92 10.81 8.86
C LYS A 107 8.89 11.88 7.77
N LEU A 108 8.86 11.49 6.49
CA LEU A 108 9.05 12.45 5.39
C LEU A 108 8.00 13.56 5.38
N ILE A 109 6.73 13.18 5.52
CA ILE A 109 5.62 14.16 5.49
C ILE A 109 5.62 15.08 6.72
N TYR A 110 6.25 14.68 7.82
CA TYR A 110 6.40 15.51 9.04
C TYR A 110 7.72 16.28 9.10
N ASP A 111 8.59 16.14 8.10
CA ASP A 111 9.92 16.74 8.13
C ASP A 111 9.86 18.26 7.90
N LYS A 112 9.86 18.99 9.03
CA LYS A 112 9.87 20.47 9.05
C LYS A 112 11.08 21.07 8.34
N SER A 113 12.21 20.35 8.28
CA SER A 113 13.41 20.83 7.58
C SER A 113 13.22 20.87 6.06
N LYS A 114 12.29 20.06 5.54
CA LYS A 114 11.89 20.08 4.13
C LYS A 114 10.72 21.03 3.84
N GLY A 115 10.26 21.78 4.84
CA GLY A 115 9.14 22.72 4.73
C GLY A 115 7.77 22.08 4.96
N ASN A 116 7.73 20.86 5.49
CA ASN A 116 6.49 20.12 5.72
C ASN A 116 5.93 20.37 7.12
N HIS A 117 4.64 20.70 7.18
CA HIS A 117 3.85 20.98 8.38
C HIS A 117 2.57 20.15 8.38
N PHE A 118 2.71 18.83 8.27
CA PHE A 118 1.56 17.93 8.15
C PHE A 118 0.62 18.01 9.37
N GLU A 119 1.13 18.39 10.55
CA GLU A 119 0.31 18.65 11.73
C GLU A 119 -0.80 19.69 11.47
N LYS A 120 -0.53 20.70 10.63
CA LYS A 120 -1.51 21.72 10.26
C LYS A 120 -2.54 21.20 9.25
N ILE A 121 -2.16 20.19 8.47
CA ILE A 121 -3.07 19.50 7.55
C ILE A 121 -4.04 18.66 8.38
N GLU A 122 -3.56 17.93 9.38
CA GLU A 122 -4.40 17.18 10.31
C GLU A 122 -5.40 18.09 11.04
N GLU A 123 -4.92 19.22 11.59
CA GLU A 123 -5.78 20.24 12.21
C GLU A 123 -6.84 20.77 11.25
N TYR A 124 -6.47 21.00 9.97
CA TYR A 124 -7.41 21.44 8.94
C TYR A 124 -8.48 20.38 8.67
N ILE A 125 -8.07 19.12 8.47
CA ILE A 125 -8.99 18.01 8.19
C ILE A 125 -9.97 17.82 9.34
N GLU A 126 -9.52 17.85 10.58
CA GLU A 126 -10.41 17.71 11.74
C GLU A 126 -11.39 18.89 11.85
N LYS A 127 -10.90 20.13 11.66
CA LYS A 127 -11.75 21.32 11.69
C LYS A 127 -12.83 21.33 10.59
N HIS A 128 -12.51 20.78 9.42
CA HIS A 128 -13.40 20.79 8.25
C HIS A 128 -14.08 19.43 7.99
N LYS A 129 -13.99 18.48 8.92
CA LYS A 129 -14.41 17.09 8.75
C LYS A 129 -15.84 16.92 8.25
N GLU A 130 -16.79 17.67 8.80
CA GLU A 130 -18.20 17.63 8.37
C GLU A 130 -18.39 18.11 6.92
N GLU A 131 -17.72 19.19 6.52
CA GLU A 131 -17.77 19.71 5.15
C GLU A 131 -17.20 18.69 4.16
N ILE A 132 -16.10 18.04 4.56
CA ILE A 132 -15.45 16.98 3.77
C ILE A 132 -16.41 15.80 3.61
N PHE A 133 -16.99 15.28 4.69
CA PHE A 133 -17.97 14.19 4.60
C PHE A 133 -19.17 14.55 3.76
N LYS A 134 -19.72 15.77 3.92
CA LYS A 134 -20.80 16.25 3.07
C LYS A 134 -20.39 16.17 1.60
N GLY A 135 -19.26 16.74 1.22
CA GLY A 135 -18.75 16.74 -0.14
C GLY A 135 -18.49 15.35 -0.71
N MET A 136 -17.97 14.43 0.11
CA MET A 136 -17.56 13.10 -0.33
C MET A 136 -18.69 12.08 -0.34
N LEU A 137 -19.56 12.08 0.66
CA LEU A 137 -20.60 11.05 0.85
C LEU A 137 -22.00 11.48 0.41
N GLY A 138 -22.25 12.78 0.21
CA GLY A 138 -23.59 13.21 -0.20
C GLY A 138 -24.57 13.27 0.95
N GLU A 139 -25.77 12.74 0.73
CA GLU A 139 -26.85 12.69 1.71
C GLU A 139 -26.51 11.76 2.89
N THR A 140 -25.62 10.79 2.68
CA THR A 140 -25.19 9.82 3.72
C THR A 140 -23.96 10.28 4.50
N TRP A 141 -23.66 11.57 4.53
CA TRP A 141 -22.47 12.12 5.17
C TRP A 141 -22.35 11.82 6.67
N GLU A 142 -23.47 11.65 7.37
CA GLU A 142 -23.52 11.26 8.79
C GLU A 142 -22.94 9.86 9.03
N ASN A 143 -22.76 9.07 7.98
CA ASN A 143 -22.10 7.78 8.04
C ASN A 143 -20.57 7.88 7.99
N GLY A 144 -20.01 9.07 7.77
CA GLY A 144 -18.56 9.29 7.79
C GLY A 144 -17.96 8.99 9.17
N ILE A 145 -16.93 8.16 9.20
CA ILE A 145 -16.20 7.75 10.40
C ILE A 145 -14.87 8.48 10.46
N ASN A 146 -14.07 8.35 9.39
CA ASN A 146 -12.72 8.88 9.36
C ASN A 146 -12.31 9.38 7.97
N ILE A 147 -11.32 10.27 7.95
CA ILE A 147 -10.65 10.76 6.74
C ILE A 147 -9.22 10.29 6.84
N ARG A 148 -8.80 9.48 5.85
CA ARG A 148 -7.47 8.90 5.81
C ARG A 148 -6.78 9.27 4.51
N PHE A 149 -5.46 9.13 4.49
CA PHE A 149 -4.66 9.24 3.29
C PHE A 149 -3.85 7.97 3.14
N TYR A 150 -3.91 7.35 1.97
CA TYR A 150 -2.93 6.32 1.65
C TYR A 150 -1.82 6.89 0.78
N THR A 151 -0.67 6.25 0.87
CA THR A 151 0.54 6.68 0.16
C THR A 151 0.70 5.83 -1.10
N LEU A 152 0.98 6.48 -2.22
CA LEU A 152 1.48 5.84 -3.42
C LEU A 152 2.88 6.36 -3.71
N ILE A 153 3.75 5.49 -4.20
CA ILE A 153 5.09 5.88 -4.64
C ILE A 153 5.10 5.88 -6.17
N LEU A 154 5.29 7.05 -6.76
CA LEU A 154 5.46 7.20 -8.19
C LEU A 154 6.95 7.24 -8.52
N HIS A 155 7.38 6.60 -9.60
CA HIS A 155 8.79 6.59 -9.99
C HIS A 155 9.03 7.66 -11.06
N LYS A 156 9.93 8.62 -10.83
CA LYS A 156 10.17 9.67 -11.82
C LYS A 156 10.71 9.09 -13.14
N LEU A 157 10.08 9.48 -14.25
CA LEU A 157 10.56 9.16 -15.61
C LEU A 157 11.23 10.38 -16.25
N ASP A 158 10.52 11.51 -16.26
CA ASP A 158 11.00 12.80 -16.77
C ASP A 158 10.37 13.96 -15.98
N ASP A 159 10.48 15.19 -16.48
CA ASP A 159 9.85 16.35 -15.86
C ASP A 159 8.31 16.28 -15.95
N ASN A 160 7.69 16.02 -14.80
CA ASN A 160 6.25 15.86 -14.58
C ASN A 160 5.64 14.54 -15.07
N LYS A 161 6.42 13.59 -15.59
CA LYS A 161 5.95 12.22 -15.82
C LYS A 161 6.54 11.23 -14.83
N TYR A 162 5.68 10.29 -14.45
CA TYR A 162 5.99 9.27 -13.48
C TYR A 162 5.50 7.91 -13.97
N VAL A 163 6.18 6.85 -13.56
CA VAL A 163 5.72 5.48 -13.75
C VAL A 163 5.04 5.03 -12.46
N TRP A 164 3.85 4.48 -12.60
CA TRP A 164 3.15 3.79 -11.51
C TRP A 164 2.52 2.53 -12.10
N TYR A 165 2.89 1.38 -11.53
CA TYR A 165 2.73 0.07 -12.19
C TYR A 165 3.30 0.10 -13.62
N ASN A 166 2.53 -0.32 -14.62
CA ASN A 166 3.02 -0.47 -15.98
C ASN A 166 2.77 0.75 -16.85
N ASP A 167 2.26 1.84 -16.27
CA ASP A 167 1.74 2.97 -17.04
C ASP A 167 2.41 4.30 -16.64
N ILE A 168 2.47 5.19 -17.62
CA ILE A 168 2.99 6.55 -17.44
C ILE A 168 1.86 7.43 -16.95
N HIS A 169 2.16 8.28 -15.98
CA HIS A 169 1.23 9.20 -15.38
C HIS A 169 1.77 10.62 -15.34
N GLU A 170 0.87 11.60 -15.45
CA GLU A 170 1.14 13.01 -15.21
C GLU A 170 0.27 13.53 -14.05
N ILE A 171 0.79 14.50 -13.32
CA ILE A 171 0.04 15.21 -12.27
C ILE A 171 -0.24 16.62 -12.73
N LYS A 172 -1.51 16.94 -12.96
CA LYS A 172 -1.96 18.30 -13.28
C LYS A 172 -3.16 18.68 -12.42
N ASP A 173 -3.08 19.83 -11.77
CA ASP A 173 -4.16 20.34 -10.88
C ASP A 173 -4.60 19.32 -9.82
N ASN A 174 -3.62 18.63 -9.23
CA ASN A 174 -3.78 17.51 -8.29
C ASN A 174 -4.54 16.30 -8.87
N ILE A 175 -4.68 16.19 -10.20
CA ILE A 175 -5.22 15.00 -10.85
C ILE A 175 -4.05 14.17 -11.38
N LEU A 176 -3.95 12.92 -10.92
CA LEU A 176 -3.03 11.92 -11.46
C LEU A 176 -3.73 11.21 -12.61
N ARG A 177 -3.23 11.35 -13.84
CA ARG A 177 -3.82 10.76 -15.04
C ARG A 177 -2.83 9.88 -15.75
N GLU A 178 -3.29 8.74 -16.24
CA GLU A 178 -2.55 7.94 -17.20
C GLU A 178 -2.33 8.72 -18.50
N VAL A 179 -1.15 8.57 -19.09
CA VAL A 179 -0.79 9.13 -20.39
C VAL A 179 -0.41 7.99 -21.32
N LYS A 180 -1.16 7.84 -22.42
CA LYS A 180 -0.86 6.87 -23.46
C LYS A 180 0.54 7.06 -23.99
N ASN A 181 1.32 5.99 -23.94
CA ASN A 181 2.60 5.91 -24.62
C ASN A 181 2.80 4.49 -25.17
N GLU A 182 2.49 4.32 -26.46
CA GLU A 182 2.61 3.03 -27.16
C GLU A 182 4.05 2.49 -27.21
N ASN A 183 5.04 3.34 -26.92
CA ASN A 183 6.45 2.97 -26.94
C ASN A 183 7.04 2.82 -25.53
N PHE A 184 6.23 2.93 -24.46
CA PHE A 184 6.72 2.68 -23.11
C PHE A 184 6.89 1.19 -22.88
N ASP A 185 8.12 0.78 -22.54
CA ASP A 185 8.45 -0.58 -22.17
C ASP A 185 8.64 -0.62 -20.65
N SER A 186 7.58 -1.03 -19.93
CA SER A 186 7.59 -1.13 -18.47
C SER A 186 8.63 -2.14 -17.97
N ASP A 187 8.85 -3.24 -18.71
CA ASP A 187 9.81 -4.27 -18.34
C ASP A 187 11.24 -3.72 -18.41
N LEU A 188 11.55 -2.96 -19.46
CA LEU A 188 12.83 -2.28 -19.58
C LEU A 188 13.02 -1.25 -18.45
N PHE A 189 12.00 -0.43 -18.16
CA PHE A 189 12.05 0.56 -17.08
C PHE A 189 12.36 -0.08 -15.73
N TYR A 190 11.61 -1.13 -15.34
CA TYR A 190 11.82 -1.81 -14.07
C TYR A 190 13.16 -2.54 -14.02
N LYS A 191 13.64 -3.08 -15.14
CA LYS A 191 14.99 -3.66 -15.21
C LYS A 191 16.09 -2.63 -14.97
N GLU A 192 15.96 -1.42 -15.53
CA GLU A 192 16.90 -0.33 -15.27
C GLU A 192 16.83 0.14 -13.81
N ARG A 193 15.63 0.22 -13.27
CA ARG A 193 15.39 0.54 -11.86
C ARG A 193 16.01 -0.50 -10.92
N ASP A 194 15.89 -1.80 -11.21
CA ASP A 194 16.54 -2.87 -10.45
C ASP A 194 18.07 -2.75 -10.46
N LEU A 195 18.66 -2.34 -11.59
CA LEU A 195 20.10 -2.09 -11.68
C LEU A 195 20.50 -0.88 -10.82
N LYS A 196 19.70 0.19 -10.85
CA LYS A 196 19.88 1.38 -10.01
C LYS A 196 19.80 1.02 -8.52
N GLU A 197 18.81 0.23 -8.13
CA GLU A 197 18.63 -0.25 -6.75
C GLU A 197 19.83 -1.11 -6.28
N LYS A 198 20.34 -2.01 -7.12
CA LYS A 198 21.54 -2.80 -6.81
C LYS A 198 22.77 -1.94 -6.56
N GLU A 199 22.91 -0.82 -7.28
CA GLU A 199 23.99 0.14 -7.03
C GLU A 199 23.82 0.87 -5.68
N PHE A 200 22.58 1.21 -5.30
CA PHE A 200 22.30 1.77 -3.98
C PHE A 200 22.68 0.78 -2.87
N PHE A 201 22.26 -0.48 -3.01
CA PHE A 201 22.60 -1.56 -2.10
C PHE A 201 23.88 -2.30 -2.48
N LYS A 202 24.92 -1.62 -3.00
CA LYS A 202 26.20 -2.27 -3.32
C LYS A 202 26.95 -2.78 -2.09
N THR A 203 26.66 -2.21 -0.92
CA THR A 203 27.25 -2.61 0.37
C THR A 203 26.17 -3.19 1.26
N LYS A 204 26.56 -4.20 2.01
CA LYS A 204 25.68 -4.89 2.94
C LYS A 204 25.15 -3.97 4.03
N ILE A 205 23.83 -3.90 4.19
CA ILE A 205 23.16 -3.02 5.15
C ILE A 205 22.08 -3.79 5.91
N LYS A 206 21.83 -3.45 7.18
CA LYS A 206 20.65 -3.99 7.87
C LYS A 206 19.41 -3.21 7.46
N TYR A 207 18.29 -3.90 7.33
CA TYR A 207 17.03 -3.27 6.94
C TYR A 207 16.67 -2.04 7.81
N GLU A 208 16.84 -2.16 9.12
CA GLU A 208 16.58 -1.08 10.08
C GLU A 208 17.55 0.11 9.97
N ASP A 209 18.71 -0.09 9.35
CA ASP A 209 19.77 0.92 9.19
C ASP A 209 19.70 1.62 7.82
N ILE A 210 18.77 1.23 6.94
CA ILE A 210 18.59 1.86 5.62
C ILE A 210 18.17 3.32 5.80
N ASP A 211 18.92 4.21 5.15
CA ASP A 211 18.56 5.62 5.02
C ASP A 211 17.52 5.79 3.92
N TRP A 212 16.25 5.59 4.29
CA TRP A 212 15.12 5.68 3.36
C TRP A 212 14.97 7.06 2.72
N GLY A 213 15.40 8.13 3.40
CA GLY A 213 15.41 9.47 2.81
C GLY A 213 16.40 9.56 1.63
N LYS A 214 17.63 9.07 1.81
CA LYS A 214 18.59 8.96 0.71
C LYS A 214 18.16 7.97 -0.37
N TYR A 215 17.49 6.88 0.01
CA TYR A 215 16.97 5.90 -0.93
C TYR A 215 15.95 6.54 -1.88
N ILE A 216 14.94 7.23 -1.34
CA ILE A 216 13.90 7.93 -2.12
C ILE A 216 14.54 8.95 -3.07
N GLU A 217 15.47 9.77 -2.55
CA GLU A 217 16.19 10.77 -3.34
C GLU A 217 17.03 10.12 -4.46
N TYR A 218 17.71 9.02 -4.16
CA TYR A 218 18.53 8.31 -5.13
C TYR A 218 17.69 7.64 -6.21
N MET A 219 16.60 6.96 -5.82
CA MET A 219 15.69 6.25 -6.72
C MET A 219 14.80 7.18 -7.53
N GLU A 220 14.73 8.46 -7.14
CA GLU A 220 13.82 9.47 -7.70
C GLU A 220 12.36 9.08 -7.51
N ASP A 221 12.08 8.56 -6.32
CA ASP A 221 10.74 8.21 -5.90
C ASP A 221 10.00 9.45 -5.43
N TYR A 222 8.75 9.56 -5.87
CA TYR A 222 7.90 10.71 -5.63
C TYR A 222 6.60 10.25 -4.94
N PRO A 223 6.54 10.38 -3.61
CA PRO A 223 5.36 10.00 -2.87
C PRO A 223 4.17 10.93 -3.16
N VAL A 224 2.99 10.33 -3.28
CA VAL A 224 1.73 11.05 -3.35
C VAL A 224 0.73 10.52 -2.32
N LEU A 225 -0.12 11.42 -1.82
CA LEU A 225 -1.14 11.10 -0.85
C LEU A 225 -2.53 11.16 -1.49
N VAL A 226 -3.28 10.07 -1.36
CA VAL A 226 -4.64 9.98 -1.89
C VAL A 226 -5.61 9.93 -0.72
N MET A 227 -6.60 10.82 -0.75
CA MET A 227 -7.64 10.87 0.29
C MET A 227 -8.62 9.72 0.15
N GLU A 228 -8.91 9.09 1.28
CA GLU A 228 -9.86 8.01 1.47
C GLU A 228 -10.85 8.38 2.58
N ILE A 229 -12.11 8.00 2.41
CA ILE A 229 -13.15 8.17 3.43
C ILE A 229 -13.57 6.82 3.96
N GLU A 230 -13.56 6.69 5.28
CA GLU A 230 -14.17 5.55 5.97
C GLU A 230 -15.60 5.89 6.35
N TYR A 231 -16.54 5.01 6.04
CA TYR A 231 -17.95 5.21 6.33
C TYR A 231 -18.65 3.91 6.66
N LYS A 232 -19.69 4.01 7.50
CA LYS A 232 -20.55 2.87 7.86
C LYS A 232 -21.67 2.70 6.83
N VAL A 233 -21.97 1.46 6.47
CA VAL A 233 -23.16 1.10 5.70
C VAL A 233 -23.96 0.09 6.50
N LEU A 234 -25.26 0.34 6.62
CA LEU A 234 -26.21 -0.63 7.17
C LEU A 234 -26.34 -1.79 6.20
N HIS A 235 -25.97 -2.99 6.62
CA HIS A 235 -26.22 -4.20 5.86
C HIS A 235 -27.52 -4.82 6.36
N SER A 236 -28.54 -4.87 5.50
CA SER A 236 -29.77 -5.62 5.77
C SER A 236 -29.76 -6.86 4.88
N GLU A 237 -29.35 -8.01 5.40
CA GLU A 237 -29.63 -9.28 4.73
C GLU A 237 -31.10 -9.64 4.97
N GLU A 238 -31.88 -9.71 3.89
CA GLU A 238 -33.19 -10.36 3.90
C GLU A 238 -33.01 -11.88 3.95
N GLU A 239 -32.50 -12.43 5.06
CA GLU A 239 -32.61 -13.87 5.32
C GLU A 239 -33.03 -14.13 6.77
N ASN A 240 -34.30 -14.50 6.92
CA ASN A 240 -34.93 -15.11 8.09
C ASN A 240 -34.96 -14.28 9.40
N GLU A 241 -36.07 -13.54 9.58
CA GLU A 241 -36.70 -13.20 10.88
C GLU A 241 -35.79 -12.97 12.11
N MET A 242 -34.75 -12.13 11.99
CA MET A 242 -34.19 -11.38 13.11
C MET A 242 -33.30 -10.26 12.57
N TYR A 243 -33.81 -9.02 12.52
CA TYR A 243 -32.99 -7.86 12.17
C TYR A 243 -31.82 -7.74 13.15
N LYS A 244 -30.62 -8.10 12.73
CA LYS A 244 -29.38 -7.58 13.32
C LYS A 244 -28.91 -6.45 12.43
N GLU A 245 -28.97 -5.23 12.95
CA GLU A 245 -28.28 -4.10 12.34
C GLU A 245 -26.78 -4.31 12.51
N ASP A 246 -26.15 -4.96 11.54
CA ASP A 246 -24.70 -5.04 11.47
C ASP A 246 -24.21 -3.92 10.52
N TYR A 247 -23.31 -3.08 11.04
CA TYR A 247 -22.68 -2.02 10.27
C TYR A 247 -21.37 -2.53 9.68
N HIS A 248 -21.23 -2.41 8.36
CA HIS A 248 -19.96 -2.66 7.69
C HIS A 248 -19.21 -1.35 7.49
N ILE A 249 -17.92 -1.32 7.85
CA ILE A 249 -17.03 -0.19 7.59
C ILE A 249 -16.44 -0.39 6.20
N TYR A 250 -16.74 0.55 5.31
CA TYR A 250 -16.13 0.64 4.00
C TYR A 250 -15.10 1.76 3.98
N SER A 251 -14.08 1.56 3.18
CA SER A 251 -13.01 2.51 2.92
C SER A 251 -12.99 2.73 1.42
N SER A 252 -13.19 3.97 0.97
CA SER A 252 -13.27 4.26 -0.46
C SER A 252 -12.49 5.50 -0.83
N ASP A 253 -11.67 5.35 -1.86
CA ASP A 253 -11.10 6.45 -2.58
C ASP A 253 -11.92 6.69 -3.85
N PHE A 254 -12.58 7.83 -3.89
CA PHE A 254 -13.56 8.12 -4.94
C PHE A 254 -12.85 8.58 -6.22
N ASN A 255 -12.31 7.67 -7.02
CA ASN A 255 -11.56 8.00 -8.23
C ASN A 255 -12.46 8.54 -9.36
N ILE A 256 -11.85 9.21 -10.34
CA ILE A 256 -12.54 9.58 -11.58
C ILE A 256 -12.64 8.29 -12.42
N LEU A 257 -13.83 7.95 -12.94
CA LEU A 257 -14.07 6.74 -13.74
C LEU A 257 -14.69 7.13 -15.09
N SER A 258 -14.19 6.58 -16.21
CA SER A 258 -14.66 6.87 -17.59
C SER A 258 -16.02 6.26 -17.93
N SER A 259 -16.49 5.25 -17.21
CA SER A 259 -17.63 4.43 -17.66
C SER A 259 -19.01 5.11 -17.61
N SER A 260 -19.08 6.39 -17.22
CA SER A 260 -20.22 7.23 -17.56
C SER A 260 -19.73 8.48 -18.28
N SER A 261 -20.18 8.66 -19.52
CA SER A 261 -19.95 9.83 -20.40
C SER A 261 -20.36 11.20 -19.83
N LYS A 262 -20.71 11.26 -18.54
CA LYS A 262 -20.71 12.44 -17.68
C LYS A 262 -20.29 11.96 -16.29
N LEU A 263 -19.28 12.56 -15.67
CA LEU A 263 -19.14 12.47 -14.22
C LEU A 263 -20.48 12.84 -13.61
N SER A 264 -21.06 11.93 -12.81
CA SER A 264 -22.29 12.24 -12.08
C SER A 264 -22.09 13.52 -11.26
N GLU A 265 -23.15 14.25 -10.97
CA GLU A 265 -23.07 15.46 -10.13
C GLU A 265 -22.33 15.18 -8.81
N ILE A 266 -22.51 13.97 -8.28
CA ILE A 266 -21.80 13.45 -7.10
C ILE A 266 -20.30 13.30 -7.36
N GLY A 267 -19.88 12.75 -8.50
CA GLY A 267 -18.48 12.63 -8.90
C GLY A 267 -17.79 14.00 -9.04
N ILE A 268 -18.45 14.95 -9.71
CA ILE A 268 -17.96 16.33 -9.84
C ILE A 268 -17.81 16.98 -8.46
N ARG A 269 -18.82 16.83 -7.60
CA ARG A 269 -18.78 17.36 -6.23
C ARG A 269 -17.59 16.79 -5.44
N ARG A 270 -17.36 15.48 -5.49
CA ARG A 270 -16.23 14.81 -4.84
C ARG A 270 -14.87 15.32 -5.32
N ILE A 271 -14.70 15.53 -6.63
CA ILE A 271 -13.48 16.09 -7.20
C ILE A 271 -13.27 17.53 -6.72
N ASN A 272 -14.30 18.38 -6.84
CA ASN A 272 -14.23 19.77 -6.42
C ASN A 272 -13.94 19.93 -4.92
N THR A 273 -14.56 19.09 -4.09
CA THR A 273 -14.28 19.04 -2.64
C THR A 273 -12.81 18.73 -2.37
N ARG A 274 -12.25 17.69 -2.99
CA ARG A 274 -10.82 17.36 -2.82
C ARG A 274 -9.88 18.43 -3.35
N GLN A 275 -10.14 18.97 -4.54
CA GLN A 275 -9.32 20.04 -5.11
C GLN A 275 -9.32 21.29 -4.22
N LYS A 276 -10.47 21.66 -3.65
CA LYS A 276 -10.56 22.76 -2.68
C LYS A 276 -9.69 22.46 -1.46
N ILE A 277 -9.84 21.29 -0.85
CA ILE A 277 -9.04 20.89 0.33
C ILE A 277 -7.54 20.94 0.01
N TYR A 278 -7.13 20.36 -1.11
CA TYR A 278 -5.72 20.29 -1.52
C TYR A 278 -5.11 21.66 -1.76
N LYS A 279 -5.89 22.59 -2.32
CA LYS A 279 -5.50 24.00 -2.46
C LYS A 279 -5.38 24.71 -1.12
N ASP A 280 -6.30 24.46 -0.19
CA ASP A 280 -6.32 25.12 1.12
C ASP A 280 -5.14 24.69 2.01
N VAL A 281 -4.70 23.42 1.87
CA VAL A 281 -3.58 22.84 2.63
C VAL A 281 -2.23 22.93 1.89
N GLU A 282 -2.21 23.38 0.64
CA GLU A 282 -1.00 23.48 -0.20
C GLU A 282 0.16 24.22 0.48
N LYS A 283 -0.17 25.28 1.22
CA LYS A 283 0.80 26.11 1.95
C LYS A 283 1.48 25.42 3.14
N PHE A 284 1.05 24.21 3.50
CA PHE A 284 1.56 23.48 4.66
C PHE A 284 2.55 22.36 4.28
N TYR A 285 2.86 22.19 3.00
CA TYR A 285 3.86 21.20 2.58
C TYR A 285 4.66 21.68 1.38
N ASN A 286 5.79 21.03 1.16
CA ASN A 286 6.64 21.26 0.01
C ASN A 286 6.31 20.26 -1.10
N LYS A 287 5.76 20.76 -2.21
CA LYS A 287 5.43 19.98 -3.41
C LYS A 287 6.62 19.24 -4.04
N VAL A 288 7.86 19.64 -3.72
CA VAL A 288 9.04 18.88 -4.16
C VAL A 288 9.16 17.54 -3.41
N THR A 289 8.62 17.44 -2.19
CA THR A 289 8.73 16.23 -1.35
C THR A 289 7.59 15.25 -1.52
N PHE A 290 6.36 15.75 -1.66
CA PHE A 290 5.17 14.95 -1.93
C PHE A 290 4.05 15.87 -2.40
N THR A 291 2.98 15.31 -2.95
CA THR A 291 1.75 16.05 -3.24
C THR A 291 0.51 15.22 -2.96
N PHE A 292 -0.63 15.89 -2.80
CA PHE A 292 -1.92 15.22 -2.80
C PHE A 292 -2.41 15.00 -4.23
N VAL A 293 -3.04 13.86 -4.51
CA VAL A 293 -3.62 13.56 -5.82
C VAL A 293 -5.02 12.95 -5.73
N ILE A 294 -5.79 13.19 -6.79
CA ILE A 294 -7.02 12.52 -7.15
C ILE A 294 -6.68 11.58 -8.29
N ARG A 295 -6.91 10.27 -8.14
CA ARG A 295 -6.66 9.34 -9.24
C ARG A 295 -7.73 9.46 -10.30
N ASP A 296 -7.28 9.55 -11.55
CA ASP A 296 -8.10 9.44 -12.73
C ASP A 296 -7.91 8.06 -13.34
N LEU A 297 -8.92 7.23 -13.21
CA LEU A 297 -8.99 5.88 -13.78
C LEU A 297 -9.88 5.86 -15.03
N SER A 298 -10.08 7.02 -15.65
CA SER A 298 -10.64 7.05 -17.00
C SER A 298 -9.66 6.46 -17.99
N ASP A 299 -10.19 5.76 -19.00
CA ASP A 299 -9.35 5.31 -20.11
C ASP A 299 -8.60 6.51 -20.68
N PRO A 300 -7.28 6.44 -20.85
CA PRO A 300 -6.54 7.53 -21.45
C PRO A 300 -7.12 7.80 -22.86
N GLU A 301 -7.42 9.06 -23.17
CA GLU A 301 -7.94 9.46 -24.51
C GLU A 301 -6.88 9.29 -25.60
#